data_AF-A0A0R3MYY2-F1
#
_entry.id   AF-A0A0R3MYY2-F1
#
_cell.length_a   1.000
_cell.length_b   1.000
_cell.length_c   1.000
_cell.angle_alpha   90.00
_cell.angle_beta   90.00
_cell.angle_gamma   90.00
#
_symmetry.space_group_name_H-M   'P 1'
#
loop_
_entity.id
_entity.type
_entity.pdbx_description
1 polymer ?
#
loop_
_entity_poly.entity_id
_entity_poly.type
_entity_poly.pdbx_seq_one_letter_code
_entity_poly.pdbx_strand_id
1 'polypeptide(L)'
;MLPREYVMAMDRKPQRQSSRNNAPAASVECGDFIDQTIAIWQPRTKRQLTREDGREIIENMTGFFRILQEWDRVDRAKKNADKS
;
A
#
# COMPACT_ATOMS: atom_id res chain seq x y z
N MET A 1 -55.71 -12.97 -20.11
CA MET A 1 -54.85 -14.13 -20.42
C MET A 1 -53.62 -13.58 -21.14
N LEU A 2 -52.49 -13.44 -20.45
CA LEU A 2 -51.29 -12.84 -21.04
C LEU A 2 -50.55 -13.89 -21.89
N PRO A 3 -49.86 -13.49 -22.97
CA PRO A 3 -49.13 -14.40 -23.85
C PRO A 3 -48.09 -15.23 -23.10
N ARG A 4 -47.95 -16.50 -23.50
CA ARG A 4 -47.05 -17.52 -22.90
C ARG A 4 -45.55 -17.14 -22.92
N GLU A 5 -45.20 -16.15 -23.72
CA GLU A 5 -43.84 -15.58 -23.82
C GLU A 5 -43.43 -14.77 -22.57
N TYR A 6 -44.40 -14.29 -21.78
CA TYR A 6 -44.12 -13.35 -20.67
C TYR A 6 -43.78 -14.05 -19.33
N VAL A 7 -44.05 -15.35 -19.21
CA VAL A 7 -43.88 -16.11 -17.95
C VAL A 7 -42.50 -16.78 -17.81
N MET A 8 -41.66 -16.74 -18.85
CA MET A 8 -40.30 -17.30 -18.85
C MET A 8 -39.21 -16.26 -18.51
N ALA A 9 -39.58 -14.98 -18.34
CA ALA A 9 -38.63 -13.88 -18.19
C ALA A 9 -38.18 -13.59 -16.74
N MET A 10 -38.66 -14.34 -15.74
CA MET A 10 -38.40 -14.06 -14.31
C MET A 10 -37.51 -15.11 -13.61
N ASP A 11 -36.92 -16.05 -14.34
CA ASP A 11 -35.99 -17.06 -13.78
C ASP A 11 -34.63 -17.09 -14.50
N ARG A 12 -33.99 -15.92 -14.62
CA ARG A 12 -32.57 -15.85 -14.98
C ARG A 12 -31.84 -14.95 -14.00
N LYS A 13 -31.24 -15.57 -12.97
CA LYS A 13 -30.15 -14.98 -12.19
C LYS A 13 -29.12 -14.39 -13.16
N PRO A 14 -28.61 -13.17 -12.93
CA PRO A 14 -27.47 -12.70 -13.70
C PRO A 14 -26.28 -13.58 -13.34
N GLN A 15 -25.97 -14.54 -14.22
CA GLN A 15 -24.68 -15.20 -14.26
C GLN A 15 -23.66 -14.06 -14.44
N ARG A 16 -22.96 -13.68 -13.36
CA ARG A 16 -21.79 -12.82 -13.42
C ARG A 16 -20.85 -13.45 -14.44
N GLN A 17 -20.86 -12.92 -15.65
CA GLN A 17 -19.88 -13.21 -16.68
C GLN A 17 -18.54 -12.84 -16.06
N SER A 18 -17.87 -13.85 -15.54
CA SER A 18 -16.48 -13.82 -15.14
C SER A 18 -15.69 -13.80 -16.45
N SER A 19 -15.83 -12.70 -17.18
CA SER A 19 -14.80 -12.23 -18.07
C SER A 19 -13.67 -11.87 -17.13
N ARG A 20 -12.83 -12.88 -16.81
CA ARG A 20 -11.45 -12.64 -16.38
C ARG A 20 -10.80 -11.95 -17.57
N ASN A 21 -11.07 -10.67 -17.69
CA ASN A 21 -10.22 -9.78 -18.43
C ASN A 21 -8.88 -9.94 -17.74
N ASN A 22 -7.95 -10.59 -18.43
CA ASN A 22 -6.53 -10.37 -18.21
C ASN A 22 -6.31 -8.88 -18.50
N ALA A 23 -6.70 -8.03 -17.56
CA ALA A 23 -6.04 -6.76 -17.40
C ALA A 23 -4.57 -7.14 -17.19
N PRO A 24 -3.62 -6.50 -17.90
CA PRO A 24 -2.26 -6.56 -17.41
C PRO A 24 -2.41 -6.08 -15.96
N ALA A 25 -2.07 -6.94 -14.99
CA ALA A 25 -1.84 -6.48 -13.63
C ALA A 25 -1.01 -5.25 -13.85
N ALA A 26 -1.59 -4.06 -13.61
CA ALA A 26 -0.93 -2.80 -13.86
C ALA A 26 0.43 -3.04 -13.27
N SER A 27 1.41 -3.19 -14.15
CA SER A 27 2.76 -3.45 -13.76
C SER A 27 3.05 -2.17 -13.03
N VAL A 28 2.87 -2.22 -11.72
CA VAL A 28 3.48 -1.31 -10.80
C VAL A 28 4.91 -1.52 -11.22
N GLU A 29 5.36 -0.65 -12.12
CA GLU A 29 6.75 -0.31 -12.33
C GLU A 29 7.17 0.08 -10.92
N CYS A 30 7.42 -0.94 -10.10
CA CYS A 30 8.02 -0.81 -8.80
C CYS A 30 9.46 -0.59 -9.20
N GLY A 31 9.73 0.61 -9.73
CA GLY A 31 11.07 1.12 -9.86
C GLY A 31 11.74 0.89 -8.52
N ASP A 32 13.02 0.55 -8.57
CA ASP A 32 13.81 0.24 -7.39
C ASP A 32 13.43 1.18 -6.22
N PHE A 33 13.17 0.63 -5.04
CA PHE A 33 12.76 1.40 -3.87
C PHE A 33 13.74 2.56 -3.57
N ILE A 34 15.01 2.38 -3.95
CA ILE A 34 16.04 3.43 -3.92
C ILE A 34 15.67 4.58 -4.86
N ASP A 35 15.26 4.29 -6.11
CA ASP A 35 14.92 5.30 -7.10
C ASP A 35 13.64 6.06 -6.70
N GLN A 36 12.66 5.36 -6.10
CA GLN A 36 11.47 6.00 -5.52
C GLN A 36 11.84 6.93 -4.37
N THR A 37 12.77 6.49 -3.51
CA THR A 37 13.28 7.32 -2.42
C THR A 37 13.96 8.57 -2.99
N ILE A 38 14.83 8.43 -3.99
CA ILE A 38 15.46 9.59 -4.64
C ILE A 38 14.39 10.52 -5.23
N ALA A 39 13.39 10.00 -5.93
CA ALA A 39 12.33 10.82 -6.52
C ALA A 39 11.56 11.63 -5.47
N ILE A 40 11.35 11.08 -4.28
CA ILE A 40 10.71 11.79 -3.15
C ILE A 40 11.64 12.88 -2.60
N TRP A 41 12.92 12.60 -2.42
CA TRP A 41 13.82 13.49 -1.70
C TRP A 41 14.52 14.53 -2.59
N GLN A 42 14.72 14.24 -3.88
CA GLN A 42 15.41 15.12 -4.83
C GLN A 42 14.82 16.54 -4.90
N PRO A 43 13.49 16.75 -4.96
CA PRO A 43 12.92 18.10 -5.02
C PRO A 43 13.16 18.93 -3.75
N ARG A 44 13.53 18.29 -2.64
CA ARG A 44 13.76 18.91 -1.33
C ARG A 44 15.24 19.22 -1.08
N THR A 45 16.11 18.78 -1.97
CA THR A 45 17.56 18.87 -1.82
C THR A 45 18.16 19.59 -3.03
N LYS A 46 18.99 20.60 -2.78
CA LYS A 46 19.67 21.36 -3.86
C LYS A 46 20.76 20.55 -4.58
N ARG A 47 21.32 19.54 -3.91
CA ARG A 47 22.33 18.61 -4.44
C ARG A 47 21.63 17.46 -5.18
N GLN A 48 22.24 17.00 -6.28
CA GLN A 48 21.80 15.78 -6.95
C GLN A 48 22.07 14.57 -6.05
N LEU A 49 21.03 13.80 -5.78
CA LEU A 49 21.08 12.59 -4.97
C LEU A 49 21.49 11.41 -5.85
N THR A 50 22.38 10.60 -5.32
CA THR A 50 22.84 9.35 -5.91
C THR A 50 22.04 8.17 -5.36
N ARG A 51 22.23 7.00 -5.96
CA ARG A 51 21.70 5.73 -5.43
C ARG A 51 22.21 5.39 -4.04
N GLU A 52 23.42 5.82 -3.70
CA GLU A 52 23.95 5.63 -2.35
C GLU A 52 23.24 6.53 -1.35
N ASP A 53 23.04 7.81 -1.69
CA ASP A 53 22.25 8.72 -0.85
C ASP A 53 20.83 8.18 -0.61
N GLY A 54 20.23 7.55 -1.63
CA GLY A 54 18.94 6.88 -1.49
C GLY A 54 18.95 5.74 -0.46
N ARG A 55 20.00 4.91 -0.44
CA ARG A 55 20.16 3.85 0.57
C ARG A 55 20.35 4.43 1.96
N GLU A 56 21.21 5.43 2.11
CA GLU A 56 21.44 6.10 3.39
C GLU A 56 20.16 6.73 3.94
N ILE A 57 19.36 7.37 3.09
CA ILE A 57 18.06 7.93 3.49
C ILE A 57 17.13 6.82 4.03
N ILE A 58 17.05 5.68 3.34
CA ILE A 58 16.23 4.54 3.78
C ILE A 58 16.71 4.03 5.15
N GLU A 59 18.02 3.81 5.31
CA GLU A 59 18.60 3.33 6.56
C GLU A 59 18.35 4.31 7.71
N ASN A 60 18.60 5.61 7.48
CA ASN A 60 18.38 6.66 8.47
C ASN A 60 16.91 6.77 8.89
N MET A 61 15.98 6.73 7.93
CA MET A 61 14.55 6.78 8.23
C MET A 61 14.11 5.57 9.04
N THR A 62 14.48 4.36 8.62
CA THR A 62 14.10 3.13 9.33
C THR A 62 14.72 3.05 10.72
N GLY A 63 15.99 3.48 10.88
CA GLY A 63 16.66 3.60 12.16
C GLY A 63 15.96 4.57 13.12
N PHE A 64 15.56 5.75 12.63
CA PHE A 64 14.85 6.75 13.42
C PHE A 64 13.51 6.21 13.95
N PHE A 65 12.70 5.60 13.09
CA PHE A 65 11.40 5.03 13.52
C PHE A 65 11.56 3.86 14.50
N ARG A 66 12.64 3.07 14.40
CA ARG A 66 12.94 2.02 15.37
C ARG A 66 13.15 2.57 16.78
N ILE A 67 13.82 3.72 16.92
CA ILE A 67 14.01 4.40 18.21
C ILE A 67 12.65 4.85 18.76
N LEU A 68 11.83 5.50 17.93
CA LEU A 68 10.50 5.96 18.35
C LEU A 68 9.60 4.79 18.80
N GLN A 69 9.67 3.66 18.10
CA GLN A 69 8.93 2.46 18.46
C GLN A 69 9.37 1.90 19.82
N GLU A 70 10.67 1.92 20.13
CA GLU A 70 11.18 1.45 21.40
C GLU A 70 10.70 2.33 22.56
N TRP A 71 10.73 3.65 22.39
CA TRP A 71 10.20 4.57 23.41
C TRP A 71 8.70 4.39 23.64
N ASP A 72 7.90 4.26 22.57
CA ASP A 72 6.46 3.98 22.69
C ASP A 72 6.20 2.66 23.43
N ARG A 73 7.01 1.62 23.18
CA ARG A 73 6.92 0.34 23.89
C ARG A 73 7.17 0.50 25.39
N VAL A 74 8.22 1.23 25.77
CA VAL A 74 8.56 1.50 27.17
C VAL A 74 7.46 2.30 27.86
N ASP A 75 6.95 3.34 27.20
CA ASP A 75 5.90 4.19 27.76
C ASP A 75 4.59 3.43 27.97
N ARG A 76 4.23 2.53 27.05
CA ARG A 76 3.08 1.64 27.21
C ARG A 76 3.27 0.65 28.36
N ALA A 77 4.47 0.09 28.51
CA ALA A 77 4.76 -0.82 29.62
C ALA A 77 4.63 -0.13 30.98
N LYS A 78 5.17 1.09 31.12
CA LYS A 78 5.03 1.90 32.35
C LYS A 78 3.55 2.19 32.67
N LYS A 79 2.78 2.65 31.69
CA LYS A 79 1.34 2.92 31.85
C LYS A 79 0.54 1.70 32.29
N ASN A 80 0.98 0.50 31.92
CA ASN A 80 0.32 -0.74 32.33
C ASN A 80 0.73 -1.16 33.75
N ALA A 81 1.99 -0.91 34.14
CA ALA A 81 2.49 -1.17 35.48
C ALA A 81 1.86 -0.25 36.53
N ASP A 82 1.68 1.04 36.22
CA ASP A 82 1.04 2.01 37.13
C ASP A 82 -0.47 1.78 37.34
N LYS A 83 -1.09 0.93 36.51
CA LYS A 83 -2.52 0.59 36.58
C LYS A 83 -2.81 -0.72 37.32
N SER A 84 -1.78 -1.50 37.66
CA SER A 84 -1.90 -2.76 38.42
C SER A 84 -1.56 -2.54 39.89
#